data_AF-A0A8K0KK40-F1
#
_entry.id   AF-A0A8K0KK40-F1
#
_cell.length_a   1.000
_cell.length_b   1.000
_cell.length_c   1.000
_cell.angle_alpha   90.00
_cell.angle_beta   90.00
_cell.angle_gamma   90.00
#
_symmetry.space_group_name_H-M   'P 1'
#
loop_
_entity.id
_entity.type
_entity.pdbx_description
1 polymer ?
#
loop_
_entity_poly.entity_id
_entity_poly.type
_entity_poly.pdbx_seq_one_letter_code
_entity_poly.pdbx_strand_id
1 'polypeptide(L)'
;MVENIPLCSTTGTDYFFLVLFSPMLSKHKHTADAPYFFKEKTTAQQYEAELEKKLETKQVNWKREKGEGKWNIIKNVLQETADEVLEVKDREKRQGWFDEECREIIKKRNEARRKMIERRTRTNVEQFRQKKKEADKLCR
;
A
#
# COMPACT_ATOMS: atom_id res chain seq x y z
N MET A 1 -34.62 29.83 -28.92
CA MET A 1 -35.88 29.90 -28.16
C MET A 1 -36.07 28.49 -27.59
N VAL A 2 -35.54 28.11 -26.43
CA VAL A 2 -35.72 28.56 -25.04
C VAL A 2 -37.20 28.62 -24.63
N GLU A 3 -37.66 27.53 -24.02
CA GLU A 3 -38.81 27.43 -23.13
C GLU A 3 -38.22 26.79 -21.85
N ASN A 4 -37.77 27.50 -20.80
CA ASN A 4 -38.47 28.34 -19.81
C ASN A 4 -39.63 27.64 -19.10
N ILE A 5 -39.29 26.91 -18.03
CA ILE A 5 -40.21 26.46 -16.98
C ILE A 5 -40.11 27.47 -15.82
N PRO A 6 -41.24 27.87 -15.20
CA PRO A 6 -41.38 29.14 -14.47
C PRO A 6 -40.78 29.15 -13.06
N LEU A 7 -40.33 30.35 -12.72
CA LEU A 7 -40.01 30.83 -11.38
C LEU A 7 -41.25 30.74 -10.46
N CYS A 8 -41.13 30.05 -9.33
CA CYS A 8 -41.98 30.29 -8.17
C CYS A 8 -41.19 31.12 -7.16
N SER A 9 -41.56 32.39 -7.09
CA SER A 9 -41.16 33.32 -6.05
C SER A 9 -42.03 33.09 -4.80
N THR A 10 -41.43 32.67 -3.69
CA THR A 10 -41.94 33.02 -2.36
C THR A 10 -40.78 33.42 -1.46
N THR A 11 -40.88 34.66 -1.02
CA THR A 11 -40.10 35.41 -0.05
C THR A 11 -40.16 34.80 1.34
N GLY A 12 -39.11 34.98 2.14
CA GLY A 12 -39.18 35.01 3.60
C GLY A 12 -38.33 33.95 4.31
N THR A 13 -37.15 34.38 4.73
CA THR A 13 -36.50 34.08 6.03
C THR A 13 -36.87 32.77 6.73
N ASP A 14 -35.92 31.85 6.85
CA ASP A 14 -35.33 31.54 8.16
C ASP A 14 -34.27 30.44 8.06
N TYR A 15 -33.16 30.69 8.76
CA TYR A 15 -32.19 29.68 9.15
C TYR A 15 -32.90 28.52 9.85
N PHE A 16 -32.98 27.34 9.22
CA PHE A 16 -33.10 26.08 9.95
C PHE A 16 -32.12 25.06 9.40
N PHE A 17 -30.91 25.25 9.91
CA PHE A 17 -29.84 24.28 10.00
C PHE A 17 -30.32 23.01 10.73
N LEU A 18 -30.03 21.87 10.12
CA LEU A 18 -29.76 20.57 10.75
C LEU A 18 -30.88 19.78 11.42
N VAL A 19 -30.60 18.47 11.43
CA VAL A 19 -31.27 17.37 12.15
C VAL A 19 -32.55 16.99 11.41
N LEU A 20 -32.55 15.93 10.60
CA LEU A 20 -32.63 14.56 11.08
C LEU A 20 -32.37 13.61 9.91
N PHE A 21 -31.19 12.99 9.83
CA PHE A 21 -31.03 11.59 9.39
C PHE A 21 -29.57 11.18 9.63
N SER A 22 -29.27 10.91 10.90
CA SER A 22 -28.19 10.00 11.28
C SER A 22 -28.63 9.31 12.56
N PRO A 23 -28.75 7.98 12.49
CA PRO A 23 -27.85 7.20 13.31
C PRO A 23 -27.45 5.88 12.63
N MET A 24 -26.39 5.87 11.80
CA MET A 24 -25.69 4.60 11.50
C MET A 24 -24.26 4.76 10.96
N LEU A 25 -23.50 5.76 11.40
CA LEU A 25 -22.05 5.83 11.12
C LEU A 25 -21.26 6.28 12.37
N SER A 26 -21.64 5.76 13.53
CA SER A 26 -20.79 5.85 14.74
C SER A 26 -20.00 4.55 14.86
N LYS A 27 -18.80 4.54 14.24
CA LYS A 27 -17.60 3.76 14.59
C LYS A 27 -16.55 3.81 13.46
N HIS A 28 -16.12 4.99 13.04
CA HIS A 28 -14.75 5.15 12.54
C HIS A 28 -14.14 6.40 13.18
N LYS A 29 -13.38 6.15 14.24
CA LYS A 29 -12.55 7.13 14.93
C LYS A 29 -11.41 7.54 13.99
N HIS A 30 -11.17 8.85 13.85
CA HIS A 30 -10.04 9.49 13.17
C HIS A 30 -9.71 8.97 11.75
N THR A 31 -10.23 9.63 10.72
CA THR A 31 -9.54 9.72 9.42
C THR A 31 -8.88 11.10 9.30
N ALA A 32 -7.97 11.43 10.23
CA ALA A 32 -7.07 12.58 10.05
C ALA A 32 -5.79 12.18 9.30
N ASP A 33 -5.51 10.88 9.20
CA ASP A 33 -4.31 10.32 8.57
C ASP A 33 -4.68 9.44 7.38
N ALA A 34 -5.53 9.92 6.46
CA ALA A 34 -5.46 9.36 5.12
C ALA A 34 -4.06 9.72 4.61
N PRO A 35 -3.16 8.76 4.37
CA PRO A 35 -1.82 9.09 3.89
C PRO A 35 -2.03 9.71 2.51
N TYR A 36 -1.92 11.04 2.43
CA TYR A 36 -1.80 11.74 1.16
C TYR A 36 -0.63 11.07 0.43
N PHE A 37 -0.97 10.34 -0.63
CA PHE A 37 -0.03 9.53 -1.39
C PHE A 37 1.11 10.39 -1.95
N PHE A 38 0.81 11.65 -2.22
CA PHE A 38 1.77 12.71 -2.54
C PHE A 38 2.14 13.47 -1.26
N LYS A 39 3.37 13.24 -0.77
CA LYS A 39 3.93 13.97 0.38
C LYS A 39 4.19 15.45 0.06
N GLU A 40 4.35 15.78 -1.23
CA GLU A 40 4.67 17.12 -1.70
C GLU A 40 3.64 17.58 -2.75
N LYS A 41 3.28 18.87 -2.71
CA LYS A 41 2.31 19.45 -3.65
C LYS A 41 2.83 19.48 -5.09
N THR A 42 4.14 19.59 -5.24
CA THR A 42 4.86 19.65 -6.53
C THR A 42 4.78 18.32 -7.29
N THR A 43 4.94 17.19 -6.60
CA THR A 43 4.88 15.85 -7.21
C THR A 43 3.46 15.51 -7.67
N ALA A 44 2.44 15.95 -6.93
CA ALA A 44 1.04 15.82 -7.35
C ALA A 44 0.75 16.59 -8.66
N GLN A 45 1.25 17.83 -8.76
CA GLN A 45 1.08 18.67 -9.96
C GLN A 45 1.83 18.10 -11.17
N GLN A 46 3.02 17.55 -10.95
CA GLN A 46 3.78 16.86 -11.99
C GLN A 46 3.05 15.59 -12.48
N TYR A 47 2.52 14.80 -11.55
CA TYR A 47 1.72 13.62 -11.89
C TYR A 47 0.50 13.96 -12.74
N GLU A 48 -0.25 14.99 -12.36
CA GLU A 48 -1.43 15.44 -13.10
C GLU A 48 -1.05 15.89 -14.52
N ALA A 49 -0.03 16.74 -14.65
CA ALA A 49 0.43 17.23 -15.95
C ALA A 49 0.94 16.12 -16.87
N GLU A 50 1.67 15.14 -16.33
CA GLU A 50 2.16 14.00 -17.11
C GLU A 50 1.04 13.03 -17.51
N LEU A 51 0.08 12.81 -16.62
CA LEU A 51 -1.09 11.97 -16.90
C LEU A 51 -1.89 12.54 -18.08
N GLU A 52 -2.19 13.83 -18.05
CA GLU A 52 -2.92 14.52 -19.12
C GLU A 52 -2.17 14.39 -20.46
N LYS A 53 -0.87 14.69 -20.46
CA LYS A 53 -0.03 14.55 -21.65
C LYS A 53 -0.05 13.14 -22.23
N LYS A 54 0.02 12.10 -21.40
CA LYS A 54 -0.01 10.70 -21.85
C LYS A 54 -1.37 10.28 -22.39
N LEU A 55 -2.45 10.75 -21.76
CA LEU A 55 -3.80 10.50 -22.24
C LEU A 55 -4.05 11.16 -23.61
N GLU A 56 -3.54 12.36 -23.83
CA GLU A 56 -3.61 13.05 -25.12
C GLU A 56 -2.75 12.34 -26.20
N THR A 57 -1.55 11.89 -25.83
CA THR A 57 -0.60 11.27 -26.77
C THR A 57 -1.09 9.91 -27.28
N LYS A 58 -1.77 9.10 -26.45
CA LYS A 58 -2.18 7.73 -26.84
C LYS A 58 -3.27 7.66 -27.93
N GLN A 59 -3.82 8.80 -28.39
CA GLN A 59 -4.82 8.89 -29.48
C GLN A 59 -5.81 7.72 -29.51
N VAL A 60 -6.44 7.46 -28.37
CA VAL A 60 -7.25 6.26 -28.19
C VAL A 60 -8.55 6.40 -28.99
N ASN A 61 -8.84 5.44 -29.87
CA ASN A 61 -10.11 5.40 -30.56
C ASN A 61 -11.22 4.88 -29.61
N TRP A 62 -11.73 5.78 -28.77
CA TRP A 62 -12.75 5.51 -27.77
C TRP A 62 -14.08 4.98 -28.34
N LYS A 63 -14.31 5.08 -29.66
CA LYS A 63 -15.49 4.53 -30.32
C LYS A 63 -15.34 3.03 -30.66
N ARG A 64 -14.10 2.56 -30.85
CA ARG A 64 -13.80 1.16 -31.19
C ARG A 64 -13.61 0.29 -29.97
N GLU A 65 -13.07 0.86 -28.89
CA GLU A 65 -12.77 0.14 -27.66
C GLU A 65 -14.05 -0.19 -26.87
N LYS A 66 -14.17 -1.46 -26.44
CA LYS A 66 -15.23 -1.90 -25.53
C LYS A 66 -14.88 -1.50 -24.08
N GLY A 67 -15.87 -1.50 -23.19
CA GLY A 67 -15.73 -0.99 -21.81
C GLY A 67 -14.47 -1.45 -21.08
N GLU A 68 -14.18 -2.75 -21.04
CA GLU A 68 -12.98 -3.30 -20.39
C GLU A 68 -11.67 -2.83 -21.03
N GLY A 69 -11.64 -2.68 -22.36
CA GLY A 69 -10.48 -2.15 -23.08
C GLY A 69 -10.17 -0.71 -22.68
N LYS A 70 -11.21 0.13 -22.55
CA LYS A 70 -11.05 1.52 -22.08
C LYS A 70 -10.48 1.58 -20.67
N TRP A 71 -11.00 0.74 -19.76
CA TRP A 71 -10.53 0.68 -18.39
C TRP A 71 -9.08 0.21 -18.30
N ASN A 72 -8.68 -0.78 -19.10
CA ASN A 72 -7.31 -1.25 -19.16
C ASN A 72 -6.36 -0.15 -19.65
N ILE A 73 -6.76 0.64 -20.65
CA ILE A 73 -5.95 1.75 -21.14
C ILE A 73 -5.74 2.80 -20.04
N ILE A 74 -6.81 3.23 -19.37
CA ILE A 74 -6.75 4.20 -18.27
C ILE A 74 -5.86 3.67 -17.14
N LYS A 75 -6.08 2.41 -16.74
CA LYS A 75 -5.29 1.74 -15.70
C LYS A 75 -3.80 1.72 -16.03
N ASN A 76 -3.45 1.34 -17.25
CA ASN A 76 -2.06 1.26 -17.68
C ASN A 76 -1.41 2.64 -17.69
N VAL A 77 -2.12 3.67 -18.18
CA VAL A 77 -1.60 5.06 -18.15
C VAL A 77 -1.40 5.54 -16.72
N LEU A 78 -2.33 5.26 -15.81
CA LEU A 78 -2.21 5.60 -14.40
C LEU A 78 -0.98 4.93 -13.75
N GLN A 79 -0.75 3.65 -14.06
CA GLN A 79 0.39 2.89 -13.55
C GLN A 79 1.73 3.40 -14.12
N GLU A 80 1.82 3.57 -15.45
CA GLU A 80 3.01 4.11 -16.11
C GLU A 80 3.38 5.50 -15.58
N THR A 81 2.40 6.38 -15.37
CA THR A 81 2.63 7.72 -14.81
C THR A 81 3.06 7.64 -13.33
N ALA A 82 2.52 6.68 -12.58
CA ALA A 82 2.89 6.49 -11.19
C ALA A 82 4.34 6.00 -11.09
N ASP A 83 4.73 5.04 -11.91
CA ASP A 83 6.09 4.50 -11.91
C ASP A 83 7.14 5.54 -12.31
N GLU A 84 6.80 6.44 -13.25
CA GLU A 84 7.69 7.51 -13.70
C GLU A 84 7.83 8.67 -12.70
N VAL A 85 6.72 9.13 -12.11
CA VAL A 85 6.74 10.32 -11.23
C VAL A 85 7.11 9.99 -9.80
N LEU A 86 6.66 8.83 -9.30
CA LEU A 86 6.70 8.58 -7.85
C LEU A 86 7.98 7.92 -7.37
N GLU A 87 8.92 7.60 -8.26
CA GLU A 87 10.13 6.80 -8.01
C GLU A 87 9.82 5.52 -7.20
N VAL A 88 10.07 4.34 -7.77
CA VAL A 88 9.93 3.09 -7.01
C VAL A 88 11.00 3.05 -5.92
N LYS A 89 10.72 3.64 -4.75
CA LYS A 89 11.58 3.49 -3.59
C LYS A 89 11.42 2.05 -3.11
N ASP A 90 12.41 1.24 -3.43
CA ASP A 90 12.54 -0.08 -2.84
C ASP A 90 12.37 0.07 -1.34
N ARG A 91 11.39 -0.66 -0.78
CA ARG A 91 11.23 -0.71 0.66
C ARG A 91 12.53 -1.27 1.20
N GLU A 92 13.32 -0.41 1.82
CA GLU A 92 14.48 -0.83 2.61
C GLU A 92 13.96 -1.92 3.55
N LYS A 93 14.46 -3.15 3.34
CA LYS A 93 14.22 -4.23 4.28
C LYS A 93 14.81 -3.73 5.59
N ARG A 94 13.94 -3.28 6.50
CA ARG A 94 14.34 -2.96 7.86
C ARG A 94 15.11 -4.19 8.34
N GLN A 95 16.42 -4.06 8.54
CA GLN A 95 17.23 -5.04 9.25
C GLN A 95 16.81 -4.95 10.71
N GLY A 96 15.56 -5.34 10.97
CA GLY A 96 14.94 -5.28 12.25
C GLY A 96 15.37 -6.51 13.00
N TRP A 97 16.17 -6.30 14.04
CA TRP A 97 16.51 -7.21 15.14
C TRP A 97 17.14 -8.57 14.79
N PHE A 98 17.18 -8.96 13.51
CA PHE A 98 17.64 -10.25 13.02
C PHE A 98 18.75 -10.07 11.98
N ASP A 99 19.93 -9.77 12.51
CA ASP A 99 21.14 -9.52 11.72
C ASP A 99 21.74 -10.82 11.18
N GLU A 100 22.77 -10.70 10.33
CA GLU A 100 23.42 -11.86 9.71
C GLU A 100 23.97 -12.85 10.74
N GLU A 101 24.48 -12.36 11.86
CA GLU A 101 25.00 -13.21 12.93
C GLU A 101 23.90 -14.09 13.56
N CYS A 102 22.69 -13.53 13.74
CA CYS A 102 21.53 -14.27 14.21
C CYS A 102 21.08 -15.32 13.17
N ARG A 103 21.17 -15.02 11.87
CA ARG A 103 20.90 -15.99 10.79
C ARG A 103 21.86 -17.17 10.84
N GLU A 104 23.16 -16.90 10.93
CA GLU A 104 24.17 -17.94 10.94
C GLU A 104 24.06 -18.88 12.13
N ILE A 105 23.84 -18.34 13.33
CA ILE A 105 23.83 -19.16 14.55
C ILE A 105 22.60 -20.06 14.60
N ILE A 106 21.44 -19.57 14.14
CA ILE A 106 20.23 -20.37 14.00
C ILE A 106 20.42 -21.47 12.96
N LYS A 107 21.09 -21.18 11.84
CA LYS A 107 21.41 -22.19 10.82
C LYS A 107 22.26 -23.31 11.41
N LYS A 108 23.35 -22.98 12.12
CA LYS A 108 24.23 -23.94 12.80
C LYS A 108 23.47 -24.79 13.83
N ARG A 109 22.56 -24.18 14.61
CA ARG A 109 21.66 -24.90 15.55
C ARG A 109 20.74 -25.88 14.83
N ASN A 110 20.13 -25.46 13.72
CA ASN A 110 19.20 -26.29 12.95
C ASN A 110 19.91 -27.48 12.29
N GLU A 111 21.12 -27.29 11.75
CA GLU A 111 21.96 -28.38 11.22
C GLU A 111 22.31 -29.41 12.30
N ALA A 112 22.71 -28.95 13.49
CA ALA A 112 22.97 -29.84 14.62
C ALA A 112 21.71 -30.60 15.07
N ARG A 113 20.54 -29.92 15.08
CA ARG A 113 19.25 -30.55 15.37
C ARG A 113 18.91 -31.63 14.34
N ARG A 114 19.11 -31.35 13.05
CA ARG A 114 18.88 -32.31 11.96
C ARG A 114 19.74 -33.56 12.15
N LYS A 115 21.05 -33.39 12.37
CA LYS A 115 21.98 -34.51 12.65
C LYS A 115 21.56 -35.34 13.87
N MET A 116 21.09 -34.69 14.93
CA MET A 116 20.60 -35.37 16.14
C MET A 116 19.31 -36.17 15.88
N ILE A 117 18.40 -35.65 15.05
CA ILE A 117 17.16 -36.34 14.64
C ILE A 117 17.48 -37.54 13.75
N GLU A 118 18.35 -37.37 12.75
CA GLU A 118 18.77 -38.45 11.85
C GLU A 118 19.48 -39.58 12.60
N ARG A 119 20.42 -39.24 13.49
CA ARG A 119 21.16 -40.21 14.30
C ARG A 119 21.39 -39.66 15.70
N ARG A 120 20.74 -40.27 16.68
CA ARG A 120 20.83 -39.86 18.08
C ARG A 120 22.04 -40.45 18.80
N THR A 121 23.24 -39.97 18.45
CA THR A 121 24.48 -40.31 19.17
C THR A 121 24.75 -39.33 20.31
N ARG A 122 25.57 -39.72 21.29
CA ARG A 122 25.99 -38.84 22.40
C ARG A 122 26.60 -37.53 21.89
N THR A 123 27.50 -37.64 20.91
CA THR A 123 28.15 -36.50 20.25
C THR A 123 27.15 -35.56 19.58
N ASN A 124 26.16 -36.08 18.85
CA ASN A 124 25.17 -35.24 18.17
C ASN A 124 24.27 -34.50 19.17
N VAL A 125 23.93 -35.14 20.29
CA VAL A 125 23.17 -34.52 21.39
C VAL A 125 23.98 -33.41 22.05
N GLU A 126 25.27 -33.63 22.33
CA GLU A 126 26.17 -32.61 22.89
C GLU A 126 26.35 -31.42 21.95
N GLN A 127 26.58 -31.67 20.65
CA GLN A 127 26.70 -30.64 19.63
C GLN A 127 25.43 -29.78 19.53
N PHE A 128 24.24 -30.41 19.52
CA PHE A 128 22.98 -29.67 19.51
C PHE A 128 22.81 -28.82 20.78
N ARG A 129 23.11 -29.37 21.97
CA ARG A 129 23.03 -28.63 23.24
C ARG A 129 23.95 -27.41 23.23
N GLN A 130 25.17 -27.56 22.74
CA GLN A 130 26.13 -26.46 22.64
C GLN A 130 25.64 -25.38 21.67
N LYS A 131 25.23 -25.76 20.46
CA LYS A 131 24.71 -24.80 19.46
C LYS A 131 23.41 -24.13 19.89
N LYS A 132 22.57 -24.81 20.67
CA LYS A 132 21.38 -24.20 21.28
C LYS A 132 21.78 -23.11 22.28
N LYS A 133 22.70 -23.39 23.20
CA LYS A 133 23.19 -22.38 24.18
C LYS A 133 23.81 -21.17 23.49
N GLU A 134 24.60 -21.39 22.45
CA GLU A 134 25.21 -20.33 21.66
C GLU A 134 24.15 -19.44 20.99
N ALA A 135 23.14 -20.05 20.36
CA ALA A 135 22.04 -19.30 19.75
C ALA A 135 21.18 -18.54 20.78
N ASP A 136 20.83 -19.17 21.92
CA ASP A 136 20.02 -18.55 22.97
C ASP A 136 20.77 -17.37 23.64
N LYS A 137 22.11 -17.36 23.61
CA LYS A 137 22.92 -16.25 24.11
C LYS A 137 22.95 -15.06 23.15
N LEU A 138 23.00 -15.33 21.83
CA LEU A 138 23.15 -14.29 20.80
C LEU A 138 21.80 -13.70 20.37
N CYS A 139 20.78 -14.54 20.21
CA CYS A 139 19.47 -14.17 19.67
C CYS A 139 18.41 -13.97 20.77
N ARG A 140 18.81 -13.42 21.93
CA ARG A 140 17.97 -13.35 23.13
C ARG A 140 16.80 -12.37 23.02
#